data_AF-A0A2V9QAZ5-F1
#
_entry.id   AF-A0A2V9QAZ5-F1
#
_cell.length_a   1.000
_cell.length_b   1.000
_cell.length_c   1.000
_cell.angle_alpha   90.00
_cell.angle_beta   90.00
_cell.angle_gamma   90.00
#
_symmetry.space_group_name_H-M   'P 1'
#
loop_
_entity.id
_entity.type
_entity.pdbx_description
1 polymer ?
#
loop_
_entity_poly.entity_id
_entity_poly.type
_entity_poly.pdbx_seq_one_letter_code
_entity_poly.pdbx_strand_id
1 'polypeptide(L)'
;MRQRTSLVVLLTAITVGCIHKQSGPVSPWERVNVNLAALAQVNEDIAKGVIAVQQAGTITVQQAAPVLNYQETVAKDHIALENILAAGSAQAFSQSAEIQALLNEIKNQGTALIRSGGLRVKNPKSQQMFTQDLQGIVNLAAVVLADYQLAEVK
;
A
#
# COMPACT_ATOMS: atom_id res chain seq x y z
N MET A 1 -15.03 6.10 -57.02
CA MET A 1 -15.44 7.38 -56.41
C MET A 1 -15.22 7.29 -54.91
N ARG A 2 -14.39 8.17 -54.35
CA ARG A 2 -14.00 8.20 -52.93
C ARG A 2 -15.10 8.88 -52.09
N GLN A 3 -15.75 8.17 -51.19
CA GLN A 3 -16.58 8.78 -50.15
C GLN A 3 -15.68 9.23 -48.99
N ARG A 4 -15.60 10.54 -48.76
CA ARG A 4 -15.00 11.15 -47.58
C ARG A 4 -16.08 11.23 -46.51
N THR A 5 -15.99 10.41 -45.47
CA THR A 5 -16.80 10.54 -44.27
C THR A 5 -16.03 11.40 -43.27
N SER A 6 -16.49 12.63 -43.10
CA SER A 6 -15.99 13.59 -42.12
C SER A 6 -16.29 13.11 -40.70
N LEU A 7 -15.24 13.02 -39.88
CA LEU A 7 -15.29 12.71 -38.46
C LEU A 7 -15.91 13.91 -37.72
N VAL A 8 -17.09 13.75 -37.13
CA VAL A 8 -17.67 14.73 -36.21
C VAL A 8 -17.10 14.44 -34.82
N VAL A 9 -16.10 15.23 -34.42
CA VAL A 9 -15.59 15.26 -33.05
C VAL A 9 -16.60 16.06 -32.21
N LEU A 10 -17.45 15.35 -31.47
CA LEU A 10 -18.35 15.98 -30.50
C LEU A 10 -17.56 16.23 -29.20
N LEU A 11 -17.09 17.47 -29.06
CA LEU A 11 -16.58 18.02 -27.80
C LEU A 11 -17.74 18.09 -26.78
N THR A 12 -17.89 17.09 -25.94
CA THR A 12 -18.65 17.25 -24.69
C THR A 12 -17.79 18.06 -23.72
N ALA A 13 -18.20 19.31 -23.55
CA ALA A 13 -17.65 20.26 -22.59
C ALA A 13 -17.56 19.62 -21.20
N ILE A 14 -16.32 19.41 -20.76
CA ILE A 14 -15.98 19.11 -19.38
C ILE A 14 -16.44 20.34 -18.59
N THR A 15 -17.50 20.19 -17.81
CA THR A 15 -17.73 21.06 -16.66
C THR A 15 -16.58 20.80 -15.70
N VAL A 16 -15.49 21.54 -15.89
CA VAL A 16 -14.46 21.75 -14.88
C VAL A 16 -15.18 22.52 -13.78
N GLY A 17 -15.89 21.79 -12.92
CA GLY A 17 -16.25 22.29 -11.61
C GLY A 17 -14.95 22.81 -11.00
N CYS A 18 -14.96 24.07 -10.59
CA CYS A 18 -13.84 24.75 -9.98
C CYS A 18 -13.24 23.88 -8.88
N ILE A 19 -12.22 23.10 -9.21
CA ILE A 19 -11.31 22.54 -8.22
C ILE A 19 -10.57 23.77 -7.71
N HIS A 20 -11.06 24.32 -6.60
CA HIS A 20 -10.24 25.15 -5.74
C HIS A 20 -8.98 24.32 -5.46
N LYS A 21 -7.89 24.64 -6.17
CA LYS A 21 -6.56 24.17 -5.82
C LYS A 21 -6.30 24.70 -4.42
N GLN A 22 -6.60 23.89 -3.41
CA GLN A 22 -6.21 24.12 -2.04
C GLN A 22 -4.69 24.00 -2.01
N SER A 23 -4.03 25.09 -2.38
CA SER A 23 -2.57 25.18 -2.59
C SER A 23 -1.91 25.47 -1.24
N GLY A 24 -2.24 24.67 -0.24
CA GLY A 24 -1.56 24.63 1.06
C GLY A 24 -0.61 23.44 1.12
N PRO A 25 0.38 23.45 2.02
CA PRO A 25 1.16 22.25 2.28
C PRO A 25 0.24 21.11 2.73
N VAL A 26 0.42 19.91 2.16
CA VAL A 26 -0.33 18.69 2.53
C VAL A 26 -0.19 18.46 4.04
N SER A 27 -1.31 18.45 4.74
CA SER A 27 -1.37 18.27 6.19
C SER A 27 -0.87 16.87 6.58
N PRO A 28 -0.38 16.68 7.82
CA PRO A 28 -0.01 15.35 8.31
C PRO A 28 -1.14 14.32 8.16
N TRP A 29 -2.38 14.71 8.46
CA TRP A 29 -3.54 13.83 8.31
C TRP A 29 -3.80 13.42 6.86
N GLU A 30 -3.70 14.35 5.90
CA GLU A 30 -3.81 14.00 4.48
C GLU A 30 -2.69 13.02 4.06
N ARG A 31 -1.47 13.20 4.58
CA ARG A 31 -0.37 12.25 4.32
C ARG A 31 -0.61 10.86 4.91
N VAL A 32 -1.22 10.76 6.11
CA VAL A 32 -1.64 9.47 6.68
C VAL A 32 -2.53 8.73 5.69
N ASN A 33 -3.58 9.39 5.17
CA ASN A 33 -4.54 8.77 4.25
C ASN A 33 -3.87 8.36 2.93
N VAL A 34 -3.03 9.23 2.35
CA VAL A 34 -2.29 8.93 1.11
C VAL A 34 -1.33 7.76 1.29
N ASN A 35 -0.56 7.75 2.38
CA ASN A 35 0.43 6.71 2.64
C ASN A 35 -0.22 5.38 3.04
N LEU A 36 -1.39 5.40 3.70
CA LEU A 36 -2.17 4.20 3.96
C LEU A 36 -2.69 3.58 2.65
N ALA A 37 -3.23 4.41 1.74
CA ALA A 37 -3.66 3.93 0.42
C ALA A 37 -2.48 3.35 -0.39
N ALA A 38 -1.31 3.99 -0.33
CA ALA A 38 -0.10 3.47 -0.94
C ALA A 38 0.33 2.11 -0.34
N LEU A 39 0.10 1.90 0.97
CA LEU A 39 0.40 0.64 1.63
C LEU A 39 -0.44 -0.51 1.06
N ALA A 40 -1.74 -0.30 0.88
CA ALA A 40 -2.61 -1.28 0.21
C ALA A 40 -2.14 -1.59 -1.22
N GLN A 41 -1.85 -0.56 -2.01
CA GLN A 41 -1.43 -0.75 -3.40
C GLN A 41 -0.13 -1.55 -3.50
N VAL A 42 0.90 -1.16 -2.74
CA VAL A 42 2.18 -1.88 -2.71
C VAL A 42 2.00 -3.32 -2.22
N ASN A 43 1.16 -3.53 -1.21
CA ASN A 43 0.85 -4.87 -0.71
C ASN A 43 0.22 -5.76 -1.79
N GLU A 44 -0.75 -5.23 -2.53
CA GLU A 44 -1.43 -5.92 -3.62
C GLU A 44 -0.47 -6.23 -4.78
N ASP A 45 0.37 -5.27 -5.18
CA ASP A 45 1.33 -5.42 -6.28
C ASP A 45 2.36 -6.51 -5.98
N ILE A 46 2.86 -6.56 -4.75
CA ILE A 46 3.77 -7.62 -4.29
C ILE A 46 3.07 -8.98 -4.30
N ALA A 47 1.83 -9.07 -3.81
CA ALA A 47 1.08 -10.32 -3.83
C ALA A 47 0.87 -10.84 -5.27
N LYS A 48 0.47 -9.95 -6.19
CA LYS A 48 0.34 -10.27 -7.62
C LYS A 48 1.67 -10.70 -8.23
N GLY A 49 2.76 -10.01 -7.90
CA GLY A 49 4.11 -10.35 -8.37
C GLY A 49 4.54 -11.74 -7.92
N VAL A 50 4.36 -12.07 -6.64
CA VAL A 50 4.67 -13.40 -6.08
C VAL A 50 3.85 -14.50 -6.76
N ILE A 51 2.54 -14.29 -6.96
CA ILE A 51 1.66 -15.23 -7.66
C ILE A 51 2.12 -15.43 -9.11
N ALA A 52 2.41 -14.35 -9.83
CA ALA A 52 2.86 -14.43 -11.22
C ALA A 52 4.17 -15.21 -11.37
N VAL A 53 5.14 -14.95 -10.48
CA VAL A 53 6.44 -15.65 -10.47
C VAL A 53 6.27 -17.12 -10.08
N GLN A 54 5.35 -17.45 -9.18
CA GLN A 54 4.99 -18.83 -8.84
C GLN A 54 4.33 -19.55 -10.01
N GLN A 55 3.37 -18.92 -10.69
CA GLN A 55 2.69 -19.48 -11.86
C GLN A 55 3.64 -19.68 -13.06
N ALA A 56 4.66 -18.83 -13.18
CA ALA A 56 5.75 -19.00 -14.14
C ALA A 56 6.73 -20.12 -13.77
N GLY A 57 6.55 -20.82 -12.64
CA GLY A 57 7.39 -21.92 -12.18
C GLY A 57 8.76 -21.50 -11.65
N THR A 58 8.97 -20.20 -11.40
CA THR A 58 10.26 -19.68 -10.91
C THR A 58 10.47 -19.96 -9.42
N ILE A 59 9.39 -20.03 -8.66
CA ILE A 59 9.38 -20.43 -7.23
C ILE A 59 8.28 -21.47 -7.00
N THR A 60 8.42 -22.29 -5.96
CA THR A 60 7.38 -23.25 -5.57
C THR A 60 6.28 -22.58 -4.74
N VAL A 61 5.14 -23.26 -4.59
CA VAL A 61 4.05 -22.83 -3.70
C VAL A 61 4.53 -22.68 -2.26
N GLN A 62 5.36 -23.62 -1.78
CA GLN A 62 5.92 -23.58 -0.43
C GLN A 62 6.87 -22.40 -0.23
N GLN A 63 7.56 -21.97 -1.29
CA GLN A 63 8.37 -20.77 -1.26
C GLN A 63 7.50 -19.52 -1.24
N ALA A 64 6.43 -19.45 -2.04
CA ALA A 64 5.53 -18.30 -2.11
C ALA A 64 4.69 -18.07 -0.84
N ALA A 65 4.28 -19.15 -0.16
CA ALA A 65 3.28 -19.10 0.91
C ALA A 65 3.60 -18.14 2.08
N PRO A 66 4.83 -18.08 2.65
CA PRO A 66 5.12 -17.17 3.76
C PRO A 66 4.92 -15.70 3.40
N VAL A 67 5.27 -15.31 2.16
CA VAL A 67 5.06 -13.94 1.68
C VAL A 67 3.57 -13.69 1.45
N LEU A 68 2.86 -14.58 0.78
CA LEU A 68 1.42 -14.40 0.53
C LEU A 68 0.61 -14.34 1.83
N ASN A 69 0.95 -15.14 2.82
CA ASN A 69 0.32 -15.09 4.15
C ASN A 69 0.59 -13.74 4.83
N TYR A 70 1.81 -13.21 4.72
CA TYR A 70 2.11 -11.86 5.22
C TYR A 70 1.31 -10.79 4.48
N GLN A 71 1.20 -10.86 3.15
CA GLN A 71 0.39 -9.91 2.37
C GLN A 71 -1.09 -9.96 2.77
N GLU A 72 -1.61 -11.15 3.11
CA GLU A 72 -2.95 -11.31 3.64
C GLU A 72 -3.12 -10.61 5.00
N THR A 73 -2.15 -10.76 5.91
CA THR A 73 -2.16 -10.03 7.18
C THR A 73 -2.13 -8.52 6.97
N VAL A 74 -1.23 -8.02 6.12
CA VAL A 74 -1.13 -6.58 5.80
C VAL A 74 -2.46 -6.06 5.23
N ALA A 75 -3.13 -6.83 4.38
CA ALA A 75 -4.44 -6.46 3.84
C ALA A 75 -5.51 -6.37 4.93
N LYS A 76 -5.53 -7.31 5.88
CA LYS A 76 -6.46 -7.29 7.02
C LYS A 76 -6.21 -6.09 7.93
N ASP A 77 -4.96 -5.84 8.28
CA ASP A 77 -4.57 -4.72 9.14
C ASP A 77 -4.83 -3.38 8.45
N HIS A 78 -4.61 -3.30 7.13
CA HIS A 78 -4.99 -2.13 6.32
C HIS A 78 -6.50 -1.86 6.41
N ILE A 79 -7.35 -2.86 6.22
CA ILE A 79 -8.82 -2.69 6.31
C ILE A 79 -9.22 -2.20 7.71
N ALA A 80 -8.62 -2.75 8.76
CA ALA A 80 -8.87 -2.29 10.13
C ALA A 80 -8.46 -0.82 10.31
N LEU A 81 -7.28 -0.45 9.84
CA LEU A 81 -6.80 0.94 9.83
C LEU A 81 -7.74 1.86 9.05
N GLU A 82 -8.13 1.48 7.83
CA GLU A 82 -9.03 2.26 6.99
C GLU A 82 -10.37 2.52 7.68
N ASN A 83 -10.96 1.52 8.33
CA ASN A 83 -12.19 1.68 9.10
C ASN A 83 -12.04 2.67 10.26
N ILE A 84 -10.90 2.64 10.96
CA ILE A 84 -10.62 3.59 12.05
C ILE A 84 -10.43 5.01 11.50
N LEU A 85 -9.65 5.17 10.43
CA LEU A 85 -9.31 6.47 9.87
C LEU A 85 -10.47 7.12 9.10
N ALA A 86 -11.39 6.32 8.55
CA ALA A 86 -12.58 6.81 7.85
C ALA A 86 -13.51 7.65 8.75
N ALA A 87 -13.46 7.44 10.07
CA ALA A 87 -14.20 8.25 11.05
C ALA A 87 -13.62 9.67 11.25
N GLY A 88 -12.46 9.97 10.65
CA GLY A 88 -11.76 11.25 10.76
C GLY A 88 -10.79 11.31 11.93
N SER A 89 -9.95 12.36 11.93
CA SER A 89 -8.81 12.48 12.86
C SER A 89 -9.21 12.46 14.33
N ALA A 90 -10.26 13.18 14.71
CA ALA A 90 -10.72 13.26 16.10
C ALA A 90 -11.08 11.88 16.67
N GLN A 91 -11.79 11.05 15.91
CA GLN A 91 -12.17 9.71 16.35
C GLN A 91 -10.97 8.75 16.29
N ALA A 92 -10.11 8.87 15.28
CA ALA A 92 -8.91 8.07 15.15
C ALA A 92 -7.95 8.25 16.35
N PHE A 93 -7.80 9.48 16.86
CA PHE A 93 -6.97 9.76 18.03
C PHE A 93 -7.43 9.02 19.31
N SER A 94 -8.73 8.79 19.46
CA SER A 94 -9.24 7.96 20.57
C SER A 94 -8.83 6.48 20.48
N GLN A 95 -8.39 6.03 19.30
CA GLN A 95 -7.94 4.68 18.98
C GLN A 95 -6.44 4.62 18.68
N SER A 96 -5.67 5.60 19.16
CA SER A 96 -4.22 5.74 18.91
C SER A 96 -3.44 4.46 19.22
N ALA A 97 -3.74 3.79 20.34
CA ALA A 97 -3.08 2.55 20.71
C ALA A 97 -3.31 1.41 19.70
N GLU A 98 -4.52 1.31 19.14
CA GLU A 98 -4.88 0.29 18.15
C GLU A 98 -4.21 0.58 16.79
N ILE A 99 -4.23 1.83 16.33
CA ILE A 99 -3.54 2.26 15.11
C ILE A 99 -2.04 1.94 15.22
N GLN A 100 -1.41 2.28 16.35
CA GLN A 100 -0.01 1.97 16.59
C GLN A 100 0.25 0.47 16.64
N ALA A 101 -0.64 -0.32 17.25
CA ALA A 101 -0.49 -1.77 17.30
C ALA A 101 -0.53 -2.39 15.90
N LEU A 102 -1.51 -2.02 15.07
CA LEU A 102 -1.66 -2.52 13.70
C LEU A 102 -0.45 -2.17 12.81
N LEU A 103 0.01 -0.91 12.84
CA LEU A 103 1.17 -0.48 12.05
C LEU A 103 2.47 -1.14 12.53
N ASN A 104 2.61 -1.36 13.85
CA ASN A 104 3.74 -2.09 14.39
C ASN A 104 3.70 -3.58 14.06
N GLU A 105 2.51 -4.20 14.00
CA GLU A 105 2.35 -5.60 13.62
C GLU A 105 2.84 -5.83 12.20
N ILE A 106 2.37 -5.01 11.24
CA ILE A 106 2.85 -5.01 9.85
C ILE A 106 4.38 -4.92 9.80
N LYS A 107 4.95 -3.92 10.48
CA LYS A 107 6.39 -3.69 10.52
C LYS A 107 7.16 -4.88 11.10
N ASN A 108 6.68 -5.43 12.21
CA ASN A 108 7.35 -6.49 12.95
C ASN A 108 7.30 -7.81 12.19
N GLN A 109 6.14 -8.17 11.64
CA GLN A 109 6.00 -9.37 10.81
C GLN A 109 6.86 -9.28 9.54
N GLY A 110 6.82 -8.16 8.83
CA GLY A 110 7.67 -7.95 7.65
C GLY A 110 9.16 -8.04 7.98
N THR A 111 9.58 -7.41 9.08
CA THR A 111 10.96 -7.48 9.58
C THR A 111 11.37 -8.91 9.94
N ALA A 112 10.50 -9.66 10.62
CA ALA A 112 10.74 -11.06 10.97
C ALA A 112 10.87 -11.92 9.71
N LEU A 113 10.02 -11.70 8.71
CA LEU A 113 10.05 -12.42 7.45
C LEU A 113 11.37 -12.16 6.70
N ILE A 114 11.80 -10.90 6.62
CA ILE A 114 13.11 -10.53 6.04
C ILE A 114 14.26 -11.23 6.78
N ARG A 115 14.30 -11.15 8.12
CA ARG A 115 15.38 -11.74 8.94
C ARG A 115 15.43 -13.26 8.84
N SER A 116 14.29 -13.93 8.69
CA SER A 116 14.21 -15.38 8.49
C SER A 116 14.65 -15.84 7.10
N GLY A 117 14.94 -14.90 6.18
CA GLY A 117 15.23 -15.20 4.78
C GLY A 117 13.98 -15.63 4.02
N GLY A 118 12.85 -14.97 4.30
CA GLY A 118 11.43 -15.38 4.22
C GLY A 118 10.88 -16.19 3.05
N LEU A 119 11.66 -16.52 2.03
CA LEU A 119 11.27 -17.41 0.95
C LEU A 119 12.13 -18.67 0.86
N ARG A 120 13.25 -18.74 1.59
CA ARG A 120 14.27 -19.80 1.46
C ARG A 120 14.64 -20.07 -0.01
N VAL A 121 14.60 -19.02 -0.84
CA VAL A 121 14.87 -19.11 -2.27
C VAL A 121 16.37 -19.20 -2.47
N LYS A 122 16.81 -20.28 -3.13
CA LYS A 122 18.23 -20.52 -3.40
C LYS A 122 18.84 -19.51 -4.37
N ASN A 123 18.00 -18.82 -5.16
CA ASN A 123 18.42 -17.80 -6.11
C ASN A 123 18.64 -16.45 -5.39
N PRO A 124 19.88 -15.91 -5.34
CA PRO A 124 20.18 -14.67 -4.62
C PRO A 124 19.47 -13.43 -5.18
N LYS A 125 19.29 -13.36 -6.51
CA LYS A 125 18.64 -12.20 -7.16
C LYS A 125 17.16 -12.14 -6.79
N SER A 126 16.48 -13.29 -6.83
CA SER A 126 15.09 -13.39 -6.37
C SER A 126 14.99 -13.01 -4.89
N GLN A 127 15.86 -13.58 -4.04
CA GLN A 127 15.86 -13.27 -2.61
C GLN A 127 16.05 -11.76 -2.32
N GLN A 128 16.92 -11.09 -3.08
CA GLN A 128 17.14 -9.65 -2.96
C GLN A 128 15.89 -8.85 -3.34
N MET A 129 15.27 -9.17 -4.49
CA MET A 129 14.05 -8.50 -4.96
C MET A 129 12.94 -8.59 -3.91
N PHE A 130 12.68 -9.78 -3.39
CA PHE A 130 11.67 -9.97 -2.36
C PHE A 130 12.00 -9.27 -1.04
N THR A 131 13.28 -9.23 -0.66
CA THR A 131 13.70 -8.47 0.52
C THR A 131 13.40 -6.98 0.34
N GLN A 132 13.63 -6.43 -0.86
CA GLN A 132 13.34 -5.03 -1.16
C GLN A 132 11.83 -4.75 -1.13
N ASP A 133 11.03 -5.64 -1.71
CA ASP A 133 9.56 -5.54 -1.71
C ASP A 133 9.00 -5.51 -0.28
N LEU A 134 9.41 -6.46 0.56
CA LEU A 134 9.01 -6.51 1.97
C LEU A 134 9.51 -5.28 2.75
N GLN A 135 10.72 -4.83 2.47
CA GLN A 135 11.26 -3.61 3.10
C GLN A 135 10.46 -2.37 2.70
N GLY A 136 9.90 -2.33 1.48
CA GLY A 136 8.98 -1.29 1.02
C GLY A 136 7.75 -1.18 1.92
N ILE A 137 7.08 -2.30 2.21
CA ILE A 137 5.92 -2.35 3.11
C ILE A 137 6.30 -1.93 4.53
N VAL A 138 7.40 -2.48 5.07
CA VAL A 138 7.90 -2.16 6.42
C VAL A 138 8.17 -0.66 6.57
N ASN A 139 8.83 -0.06 5.57
CA ASN A 139 9.14 1.36 5.56
C ASN A 139 7.87 2.20 5.47
N LEU A 140 6.92 1.81 4.62
CA LEU A 140 5.69 2.56 4.41
C LEU A 140 4.80 2.54 5.66
N ALA A 141 4.69 1.39 6.34
CA ALA A 141 4.01 1.32 7.64
C ALA A 141 4.64 2.25 8.69
N ALA A 142 5.98 2.35 8.71
CA ALA A 142 6.68 3.28 9.59
C ALA A 142 6.42 4.75 9.22
N VAL A 143 6.32 5.07 7.93
CA VAL A 143 5.95 6.41 7.45
C VAL A 143 4.52 6.78 7.85
N VAL A 144 3.55 5.87 7.66
CA VAL A 144 2.15 6.09 8.08
C VAL A 144 2.10 6.38 9.59
N LEU A 145 2.82 5.59 10.39
CA LEU A 145 2.90 5.80 11.84
C LEU A 145 3.50 7.16 12.20
N ALA A 146 4.59 7.56 11.54
CA ALA A 146 5.23 8.86 11.78
C ALA A 146 4.31 10.03 11.41
N ASP A 147 3.64 9.96 10.26
CA ASP A 147 2.68 11.00 9.85
C ASP A 147 1.46 11.07 10.79
N TYR A 148 1.01 9.93 11.30
CA TYR A 148 -0.08 9.87 12.29
C TYR A 148 0.31 10.55 13.60
N GLN A 149 1.52 10.25 14.12
CA GLN A 149 2.05 10.91 15.32
C GLN A 149 2.20 12.43 15.12
N LEU A 150 2.59 12.88 13.92
CA LEU A 150 2.64 14.30 13.59
C LEU A 150 1.24 14.94 13.49
N ALA A 151 0.22 14.17 13.13
CA ALA A 151 -1.16 14.64 13.07
C ALA A 151 -1.77 14.78 14.47
N GLU A 152 -1.42 13.91 15.41
CA GLU A 152 -1.95 13.89 16.79
C GLU A 152 -1.47 15.08 17.64
N VAL A 153 -0.31 15.66 17.33
CA VAL A 153 0.29 16.79 18.08
C VAL A 153 -0.32 18.15 17.68
N LYS A 154 -1.18 18.20 16.65
CA LYS A 154 -1.79 19.44 16.13
C LYS A 154 -3.27 19.55 16.49
#